data_AF-A0AAW9HNZ8-F1
#
_entry.id   AF-A0AAW9HNZ8-F1
#
_cell.length_a   1.000
_cell.length_b   1.000
_cell.length_c   1.000
_cell.angle_alpha   90.00
_cell.angle_beta   90.00
_cell.angle_gamma   90.00
#
_symmetry.space_group_name_H-M   'P 1'
#
loop_
_entity.id
_entity.type
_entity.pdbx_description
1 polymer ?
#
loop_
_entity_poly.entity_id
_entity_poly.type
_entity_poly.pdbx_seq_one_letter_code
_entity_poly.pdbx_strand_id
1 'polypeptide(L)' 'MHGEEDPVIPAATGQELYRFIQHSQLHLVPGMGHQQPAEADDLFVQATLEAAGFPAASS' A
#
# COMPACT_ATOMS: atom_id res chain seq x y z
N MET A 1 -1.78 0.21 1.11
CA MET A 1 -0.63 -0.67 0.82
C MET A 1 -0.98 -2.08 1.25
N HIS A 2 -0.72 -3.09 0.43
CA HIS A 2 -0.94 -4.51 0.78
C HIS A 2 0.09 -5.39 0.05
N GLY A 3 0.64 -6.39 0.73
CA GLY A 3 1.64 -7.28 0.14
C GLY A 3 1.01 -8.30 -0.80
N GLU A 4 1.50 -8.43 -2.03
CA GLU A 4 0.96 -9.39 -2.98
C GLU A 4 1.18 -10.85 -2.53
N GLU A 5 2.26 -11.09 -1.78
CA GLU A 5 2.66 -12.40 -1.25
C GLU A 5 2.39 -12.53 0.26
N ASP A 6 1.51 -11.71 0.84
CA ASP A 6 1.17 -11.76 2.27
C ASP A 6 0.57 -13.15 2.66
N PRO A 7 1.26 -13.95 3.48
CA PRO A 7 0.80 -15.28 3.87
C PRO A 7 -0.22 -15.27 5.02
N VAL A 8 -0.47 -14.11 5.64
CA VAL A 8 -1.37 -13.93 6.79
C VAL A 8 -2.70 -13.34 6.33
N ILE A 9 -2.65 -12.29 5.50
CA ILE A 9 -3.83 -11.62 4.96
C ILE A 9 -3.77 -11.67 3.43
N PRO A 10 -4.58 -12.52 2.77
CA PRO A 10 -4.54 -12.64 1.31
C PRO A 10 -4.79 -11.30 0.61
N ALA A 11 -4.08 -11.03 -0.48
CA ALA A 11 -4.24 -9.82 -1.29
C ALA A 11 -5.69 -9.56 -1.75
N ALA A 12 -6.46 -10.64 -1.97
CA ALA A 12 -7.90 -10.56 -2.27
C ALA A 12 -8.70 -9.81 -1.20
N THR A 13 -8.29 -9.87 0.06
CA THR A 13 -8.94 -9.14 1.17
C THR A 13 -8.74 -7.63 1.02
N GLY A 14 -7.53 -7.18 0.64
CA GLY A 14 -7.27 -5.78 0.35
C GLY A 14 -8.05 -5.31 -0.89
N GLN A 15 -8.11 -6.15 -1.92
CA GLN A 15 -8.93 -5.93 -3.14
C GLN A 15 -10.43 -5.86 -2.86
N GLU A 16 -10.92 -6.55 -1.83
CA GLU A 16 -12.30 -6.45 -1.43
C GLU A 16 -12.54 -5.18 -0.59
N LEU A 17 -11.68 -4.92 0.40
CA LEU A 17 -11.82 -3.81 1.33
C LEU A 17 -11.84 -2.44 0.64
N TYR A 18 -10.97 -2.21 -0.36
CA TYR A 18 -10.90 -0.90 -1.02
C TYR A 18 -12.21 -0.52 -1.75
N ARG A 19 -13.03 -1.51 -2.12
CA ARG A 19 -14.33 -1.28 -2.76
C ARG A 19 -15.36 -0.71 -1.79
N PHE A 20 -15.19 -0.95 -0.50
CA PHE A 20 -16.12 -0.50 0.54
C PHE A 20 -15.74 0.85 1.13
N ILE A 21 -14.46 1.25 1.06
CA ILE A 21 -13.98 2.51 1.63
C ILE A 21 -13.94 3.58 0.53
N GLN A 22 -14.88 4.52 0.60
CA GLN A 22 -14.95 5.65 -0.32
C GLN A 22 -13.64 6.46 -0.31
N HIS A 23 -13.20 6.86 -1.50
CA HIS A 23 -11.95 7.61 -1.74
C HIS A 23 -10.66 6.89 -1.32
N SER A 24 -10.72 5.62 -0.91
CA SER A 24 -9.51 4.84 -0.65
C SER A 24 -8.80 4.46 -1.94
N GLN A 25 -7.50 4.21 -1.82
CA GLN A 25 -6.67 3.67 -2.88
C GLN A 25 -6.01 2.39 -2.38
N LEU A 26 -6.02 1.36 -3.22
CA LEU A 26 -5.27 0.14 -2.99
C LEU A 26 -4.00 0.16 -3.83
N HIS A 27 -2.87 -0.06 -3.17
CA HIS A 27 -1.59 -0.30 -3.81
C HIS A 27 -1.10 -1.68 -3.37
N LEU A 28 -1.05 -2.63 -4.32
CA LEU A 28 -0.46 -3.94 -4.14
C LEU A 28 1.05 -3.82 -4.35
N VAL A 29 1.84 -4.31 -3.41
CA VAL A 29 3.31 -4.26 -3.44
C VAL A 29 3.83 -5.62 -3.91
N PRO A 30 4.37 -5.73 -5.13
CA PRO A 30 4.86 -7.00 -5.68
C PRO A 30 5.98 -7.59 -4.83
N GLY A 31 5.94 -8.89 -4.58
CA GLY A 31 6.95 -9.61 -3.79
C GLY A 31 6.94 -9.30 -2.29
N MET A 32 6.10 -8.38 -1.81
CA MET A 32 6.02 -8.06 -0.39
C MET A 32 5.12 -9.07 0.34
N GLY A 33 5.64 -9.62 1.44
CA GLY A 33 4.88 -10.45 2.38
C GLY A 33 4.05 -9.62 3.36
N HIS A 34 3.87 -10.13 4.58
CA HIS A 34 3.04 -9.48 5.59
C HIS A 34 3.68 -8.23 6.21
N GLN A 35 5.00 -8.26 6.39
CA GLN A 35 5.75 -7.15 6.99
C GLN A 35 6.28 -6.24 5.89
N GLN A 36 6.29 -4.94 6.16
CA GLN A 36 7.02 -3.97 5.36
C GLN A 36 8.53 -4.25 5.52
N PRO A 37 9.27 -4.53 4.43
CA PRO A 37 10.73 -4.59 4.45
C PRO A 37 11.33 -3.18 4.43
N ALA A 38 12.54 -3.02 4.96
CA ALA A 38 13.20 -1.71 5.06
C ALA A 38 13.42 -1.04 3.68
N GLU A 39 13.62 -1.84 2.65
CA GLU A 39 13.78 -1.39 1.26
C GLU A 39 12.50 -0.74 0.70
N ALA A 40 11.35 -0.95 1.33
CA ALA A 40 10.07 -0.35 0.94
C ALA A 40 9.74 0.93 1.74
N ASP A 41 10.61 1.40 2.63
CA ASP A 41 10.33 2.56 3.49
C ASP A 41 9.95 3.81 2.67
N ASP A 42 10.73 4.14 1.64
CA ASP A 42 10.46 5.31 0.80
C ASP A 42 9.11 5.21 0.08
N LEU A 43 8.73 4.01 -0.37
CA LEU A 43 7.43 3.75 -1.00
C LEU A 43 6.28 4.00 -0.02
N PHE A 44 6.40 3.51 1.22
CA PHE A 44 5.36 3.68 2.23
C PHE A 44 5.25 5.13 2.72
N VAL A 45 6.40 5.81 2.87
CA VAL A 45 6.44 7.24 3.19
C VAL A 45 5.74 8.03 2.09
N GLN A 46 6.09 7.79 0.82
CA GLN A 46 5.51 8.49 -0.32
C GLN A 46 3.99 8.26 -0.42
N ALA A 47 3.53 7.00 -0.31
CA ALA A 47 2.10 6.67 -0.33
C ALA A 47 1.34 7.34 0.83
N THR A 48 1.97 7.48 2.00
CA THR A 48 1.36 8.15 3.15
C THR A 48 1.24 9.66 2.93
N LEU A 49 2.27 10.29 2.38
CA LEU A 49 2.27 11.71 2.06
C LEU A 49 1.19 12.04 1.01
N GLU A 50 1.08 11.23 -0.05
CA GLU A 50 0.05 11.37 -1.07
C GLU A 50 -1.36 11.22 -0.49
N ALA A 51 -1.58 10.21 0.35
CA ALA A 51 -2.86 10.01 1.03
C ALA A 51 -3.22 11.18 1.97
N ALA A 52 -2.22 11.85 2.54
CA ALA A 52 -2.40 13.04 3.38
C ALA A 52 -2.52 14.35 2.58
N GLY A 53 -2.45 14.30 1.23
CA GLY A 53 -2.60 15.46 0.36
C GLY A 53 -1.32 16.29 0.19
N PHE A 54 -0.16 15.76 0.57
CA PHE A 54 1.11 16.38 0.25
C PHE A 54 1.52 16.03 -1.19
N PRO A 55 1.96 17.00 -2.01
CA PRO A 55 2.39 16.73 -3.37
C PRO A 55 3.62 15.80 -3.37
N ALA A 56 3.68 14.90 -4.34
CA ALA A 56 4.87 14.09 -4.58
C ALA A 56 6.09 15.00 -4.77
N ALA A 57 7.20 14.67 -4.10
CA ALA A 57 8.45 15.41 -4.26
C ALA A 57 8.80 15.39 -5.75
N SER A 58 8.83 16.57 -6.37
CA SER A 58 9.17 16.70 -7.79
C SER A 58 10.62 16.23 -7.96
N SER A 59 10.80 15.20 -8.77
CA SER A 59 12.11 14.75 -9.24
C SER A 59 12.59 15.63 -10.39
#